data_AF-A0A934WPT6-F1
#
_entry.id   AF-A0A934WPT6-F1
#
_cell.length_a   1.000
_cell.length_b   1.000
_cell.length_c   1.000
_cell.angle_alpha   90.00
_cell.angle_beta   90.00
_cell.angle_gamma   90.00
#
_symmetry.space_group_name_H-M   'P 1'
#
loop_
_entity.id
_entity.type
_entity.pdbx_description
1 polymer ?
#
loop_
_entity_poly.entity_id
_entity_poly.type
_entity_poly.pdbx_seq_one_letter_code
_entity_poly.pdbx_strand_id
1 'polypeptide(L)'
;MSPSTRLTRWVPALAVALVCVVALLASFAAHAEGARGWRNLTAGGTLRPGVYGRIDIKGKTPPPVIYQQPVIADDAIVPRGVRPVYLYVPPGQVRKWKQSCARWSACDEPVLFVRIDDSPSRWGRWHELREAELALHQDE
;
A
#
# COMPACT_ATOMS: atom_id res chain seq x y z
N MET A 1 -0.50 -79.50 5.10
CA MET A 1 -1.68 -78.61 5.14
C MET A 1 -1.30 -77.32 5.88
N SER A 2 -1.38 -76.18 5.18
CA SER A 2 -1.61 -74.77 5.61
C SER A 2 -0.74 -74.13 6.72
N PRO A 3 -0.73 -72.79 6.90
CA PRO A 3 -1.17 -71.65 6.05
C PRO A 3 0.00 -70.67 5.77
N SER A 4 0.07 -70.04 4.59
CA SER A 4 -0.48 -68.72 4.22
C SER A 4 0.34 -67.47 4.63
N THR A 5 0.63 -66.69 3.58
CA THR A 5 0.65 -65.20 3.52
C THR A 5 1.68 -64.40 4.33
N ARG A 6 2.81 -64.11 3.65
CA ARG A 6 3.46 -62.78 3.66
C ARG A 6 2.43 -61.73 3.21
N LEU A 7 2.31 -60.59 3.90
CA LEU A 7 1.94 -59.25 3.37
C LEU A 7 1.45 -58.31 4.51
N THR A 8 2.26 -58.07 5.54
CA THR A 8 1.84 -57.11 6.59
C THR A 8 3.01 -56.38 7.23
N ARG A 9 4.00 -55.96 6.43
CA ARG A 9 5.08 -55.06 6.90
C ARG A 9 5.24 -53.78 6.08
N TRP A 10 4.48 -53.60 5.00
CA TRP A 10 4.67 -52.48 4.06
C TRP A 10 3.54 -51.44 4.08
N VAL A 11 2.48 -51.68 4.86
CA VAL A 11 1.35 -50.75 5.01
C VAL A 11 1.73 -49.42 5.71
N PRO A 12 2.59 -49.37 6.75
CA PRO A 12 2.85 -48.09 7.42
C PRO A 12 3.76 -47.17 6.59
N ALA A 13 4.66 -47.73 5.77
CA ALA A 13 5.60 -46.95 4.96
C ALA A 13 4.89 -46.18 3.83
N LEU A 14 3.87 -46.79 3.20
CA LEU A 14 3.08 -46.15 2.14
C LEU A 14 2.13 -45.08 2.71
N ALA A 15 1.57 -45.29 3.90
CA ALA A 15 0.71 -44.30 4.56
C ALA A 15 1.51 -43.06 5.01
N VAL A 16 2.72 -43.23 5.53
CA VAL A 16 3.60 -42.11 5.95
C VAL A 16 4.10 -41.31 4.74
N ALA A 17 4.49 -41.97 3.64
CA ALA A 17 4.92 -41.28 2.43
C ALA A 17 3.80 -40.43 1.81
N LEU A 18 2.55 -40.90 1.85
CA LEU A 18 1.40 -40.18 1.30
C LEU A 18 1.05 -38.94 2.14
N VAL A 19 1.21 -39.00 3.47
CA VAL A 19 1.05 -37.84 4.37
C VAL A 19 2.14 -36.78 4.11
N CYS A 20 3.39 -37.17 3.86
CA CYS A 20 4.45 -36.21 3.51
C CYS A 20 4.23 -35.54 2.14
N VAL A 21 3.73 -36.26 1.14
CA VAL A 21 3.41 -35.70 -0.19
C VAL A 21 2.26 -34.69 -0.10
N VAL A 22 1.22 -34.97 0.69
CA VAL A 22 0.12 -34.00 0.93
C VAL A 22 0.62 -32.76 1.68
N ALA A 23 1.51 -32.93 2.67
CA ALA A 23 2.10 -31.79 3.39
C ALA A 23 3.01 -30.92 2.50
N LEU A 24 3.76 -31.53 1.57
CA LEU A 24 4.60 -30.81 0.61
C LEU A 24 3.78 -30.07 -0.45
N LEU A 25 2.65 -30.61 -0.89
CA LEU A 25 1.76 -29.96 -1.86
C LEU A 25 0.99 -28.77 -1.26
N ALA A 26 0.74 -28.74 0.04
CA ALA A 26 0.07 -27.62 0.72
C ALA A 26 0.96 -26.37 0.89
N SER A 27 2.27 -26.46 0.62
CA SER A 27 3.22 -25.38 0.88
C SER A 27 3.38 -24.37 -0.28
N PHE A 28 2.71 -24.56 -1.42
CA PHE A 28 2.81 -23.67 -2.58
C PHE A 28 1.61 -22.71 -2.70
N ALA A 29 1.14 -22.16 -1.58
CA ALA A 29 0.31 -20.95 -1.63
C ALA A 29 1.21 -19.77 -2.01
N ALA A 30 1.36 -19.55 -3.32
CA ALA A 30 2.03 -18.37 -3.86
C ALA A 30 1.31 -17.12 -3.32
N HIS A 31 1.97 -16.43 -2.40
CA HIS A 31 1.55 -15.09 -1.99
C HIS A 31 1.80 -14.17 -3.20
N ALA A 32 0.78 -14.02 -4.04
CA ALA A 32 0.72 -12.88 -4.95
C ALA A 32 0.40 -11.64 -4.11
N GLU A 33 1.37 -11.13 -3.36
CA GLU A 33 1.34 -9.73 -2.95
C GLU A 33 1.39 -8.92 -4.24
N GLY A 34 0.21 -8.52 -4.71
CA GLY A 34 0.09 -7.60 -5.82
C GLY A 34 0.97 -6.40 -5.48
N ALA A 35 2.09 -6.25 -6.19
CA ALA A 35 2.97 -5.12 -6.03
C ALA A 35 2.09 -3.88 -6.19
N ARG A 36 1.87 -3.16 -5.09
CA ARG A 36 1.11 -1.91 -5.10
C ARG A 36 1.93 -0.98 -5.98
N GLY A 37 1.55 -0.86 -7.24
CA GLY A 37 2.30 -0.16 -8.29
C GLY A 37 2.29 1.35 -8.11
N TRP A 38 2.35 1.83 -6.87
CA TRP A 38 2.31 3.23 -6.50
C TRP A 38 3.72 3.67 -6.17
N ARG A 39 4.14 4.80 -6.73
CA ARG A 39 5.48 5.34 -6.50
C ARG A 39 5.40 6.81 -6.15
N ASN A 40 6.14 7.22 -5.12
CA ASN A 40 6.34 8.64 -4.86
C ASN A 40 7.34 9.18 -5.89
N LEU A 41 6.88 10.13 -6.71
CA LEU A 41 7.70 10.77 -7.75
C LEU A 41 8.74 11.73 -7.18
N THR A 42 8.43 12.37 -6.05
CA THR A 42 9.32 13.32 -5.38
C THR A 42 10.48 12.60 -4.69
N ALA A 43 10.22 11.46 -4.05
CA ALA A 43 11.23 10.70 -3.30
C ALA A 43 11.81 9.49 -4.05
N GLY A 44 11.24 9.11 -5.20
CA GLY A 44 11.77 8.05 -6.05
C GLY A 44 11.70 6.66 -5.42
N GLY A 45 10.50 6.17 -5.12
CA GLY A 45 10.38 4.82 -4.52
C GLY A 45 8.97 4.47 -4.05
N THR A 46 8.90 3.46 -3.18
CA THR A 46 7.66 3.03 -2.52
C THR A 46 7.10 4.15 -1.65
N LEU A 47 5.77 4.18 -1.49
CA LEU A 47 5.09 5.10 -0.58
C LEU A 47 5.54 4.86 0.86
N ARG A 48 5.94 5.93 1.55
CA ARG A 48 6.35 5.92 2.96
C ARG A 48 5.62 7.04 3.71
N PRO A 49 5.15 6.78 4.94
CA PRO A 49 4.62 7.84 5.81
C PRO A 49 5.65 8.97 6.00
N GLY A 50 5.18 10.21 6.09
CA GLY A 50 6.04 11.40 6.24
C GLY A 50 6.69 11.90 4.94
N VAL A 51 6.84 11.03 3.93
CA VAL A 51 7.43 11.39 2.64
C VAL A 51 6.35 11.86 1.67
N TYR A 52 6.02 13.15 1.73
CA TYR A 52 5.00 13.78 0.89
C TYR A 52 5.43 13.92 -0.58
N GLY A 53 4.47 14.02 -1.48
CA GLY A 53 4.80 14.06 -2.91
C GLY A 53 3.64 13.76 -3.84
N ARG A 54 3.93 13.85 -5.14
CA ARG A 54 3.04 13.33 -6.18
C ARG A 54 3.19 11.83 -6.30
N ILE A 55 2.07 11.13 -6.42
CA ILE A 55 2.03 9.69 -6.52
C ILE A 55 1.70 9.28 -7.95
N ASP A 56 2.57 8.45 -8.53
CA ASP A 56 2.32 7.80 -9.81
C ASP A 56 1.72 6.41 -9.60
N ILE A 57 0.72 6.07 -10.38
CA ILE A 57 0.00 4.80 -10.31
C ILE A 57 0.30 4.02 -11.60
N LYS A 58 1.11 2.98 -11.48
CA LYS A 58 1.43 2.02 -12.54
C LYS A 58 0.63 0.73 -12.43
N GLY A 59 -0.06 0.50 -11.31
CA GLY A 59 -0.90 -0.68 -11.08
C GLY A 59 -2.36 -0.47 -11.49
N LYS A 60 -3.14 -1.56 -11.50
CA LYS A 60 -4.59 -1.53 -11.77
C LYS A 60 -5.41 -1.06 -10.56
N THR A 61 -4.87 -1.24 -9.36
CA THR A 61 -5.55 -0.87 -8.11
C THR A 61 -5.17 0.56 -7.73
N PRO A 62 -6.14 1.48 -7.59
CA PRO A 62 -5.85 2.83 -7.10
C PRO A 62 -5.46 2.78 -5.61
N PRO A 63 -4.62 3.71 -5.14
CA PRO A 63 -4.30 3.83 -3.73
C PRO A 63 -5.54 4.26 -2.92
N PRO A 64 -5.60 3.93 -1.62
CA PRO A 64 -6.64 4.45 -0.77
C PRO A 64 -6.56 5.98 -0.73
N VAL A 65 -7.71 6.64 -0.77
CA VAL A 65 -7.83 8.10 -0.77
C VAL A 65 -8.62 8.59 0.43
N ILE A 66 -8.38 9.83 0.88
CA ILE A 66 -9.12 10.49 1.95
C ILE A 66 -10.57 10.76 1.50
N TYR A 67 -10.73 11.32 0.30
CA TYR A 67 -12.02 11.60 -0.32
C TYR A 67 -12.06 10.94 -1.70
N GLN A 68 -13.20 10.32 -2.04
CA GLN A 68 -13.40 9.75 -3.37
C GLN A 68 -13.70 10.82 -4.43
N GLN A 69 -14.25 11.95 -4.00
CA GLN A 69 -14.46 13.10 -4.88
C GLN A 69 -13.18 13.94 -4.94
N PRO A 70 -12.66 14.25 -6.14
CA PRO A 70 -11.50 15.11 -6.27
C PRO A 70 -11.76 16.50 -5.70
N VAL A 71 -10.78 17.03 -4.99
CA VAL A 71 -10.81 18.37 -4.42
C VAL A 71 -10.07 19.33 -5.34
N ILE A 72 -10.69 20.46 -5.65
CA ILE A 72 -10.10 21.54 -6.44
C ILE A 72 -9.88 22.71 -5.48
N ALA A 73 -8.76 23.43 -5.61
CA ALA A 73 -8.39 24.48 -4.66
C ALA A 73 -9.20 25.76 -4.86
N ASP A 74 -9.31 26.16 -6.12
CA ASP A 74 -10.08 27.30 -6.59
C ASP A 74 -11.30 26.80 -7.36
N ASP A 75 -12.24 27.70 -7.67
CA ASP A 75 -13.36 27.43 -8.60
C ASP A 75 -12.83 27.36 -10.05
N ALA A 76 -11.71 26.66 -10.24
CA ALA A 76 -11.07 26.46 -11.52
C ALA A 76 -12.03 25.70 -12.43
N ILE A 77 -12.19 26.22 -13.64
CA ILE A 77 -12.96 25.55 -14.68
C ILE A 77 -12.11 24.37 -15.15
N VAL A 78 -12.33 23.20 -14.55
CA VAL A 78 -11.66 21.97 -14.96
C VAL A 78 -12.32 21.44 -16.23
N PRO A 79 -11.60 21.33 -17.37
CA PRO A 79 -12.14 20.74 -18.59
C PRO A 79 -12.65 19.32 -18.36
N ARG A 80 -13.72 18.95 -19.07
CA ARG A 80 -14.22 17.57 -19.03
C ARG A 80 -13.15 16.61 -19.51
N GLY A 81 -12.91 15.54 -18.75
CA GLY A 81 -11.94 14.50 -19.09
C GLY A 81 -10.55 14.68 -18.47
N VAL A 82 -10.29 15.75 -17.72
CA VAL A 82 -9.07 15.87 -16.92
C VAL A 82 -9.07 14.79 -15.83
N ARG A 83 -7.98 14.02 -15.75
CA ARG A 83 -7.81 12.98 -14.75
C ARG A 83 -7.27 13.60 -13.46
N PRO A 84 -7.76 13.16 -12.29
CA PRO A 84 -7.27 13.67 -11.02
C PRO A 84 -5.81 13.32 -10.78
N VAL A 85 -5.10 14.26 -10.16
CA VAL A 85 -3.74 14.06 -9.68
C VAL A 85 -3.77 13.41 -8.31
N TYR A 86 -2.99 12.36 -8.10
CA TYR A 86 -2.83 11.72 -6.80
C TYR A 86 -1.70 12.39 -6.02
N LEU A 87 -2.04 12.99 -4.88
CA LEU A 87 -1.07 13.67 -4.02
C LEU A 87 -1.11 13.11 -2.61
N TYR A 88 0.07 12.87 -2.05
CA TYR A 88 0.24 12.61 -0.63
C TYR A 88 0.73 13.89 0.05
N VAL A 89 -0.12 14.49 0.88
CA VAL A 89 0.02 15.87 1.38
C VAL A 89 -0.09 15.89 2.91
N PRO A 90 0.64 16.76 3.62
CA PRO A 90 0.46 16.94 5.05
C PRO A 90 -1.01 17.27 5.38
N PRO A 91 -1.61 16.66 6.39
CA PRO A 91 -3.04 16.78 6.69
C PRO A 91 -3.49 18.21 7.02
N GLY A 92 -2.60 19.04 7.58
CA GLY A 92 -2.88 20.46 7.80
C GLY A 92 -3.09 21.22 6.48
N GLN A 93 -2.35 20.85 5.43
CA GLN A 93 -2.47 21.41 4.09
C GLN A 93 -3.70 20.85 3.36
N VAL A 94 -4.06 19.58 3.56
CA VAL A 94 -5.31 19.01 3.02
C VAL A 94 -6.53 19.80 3.51
N ARG A 95 -6.58 20.14 4.81
CA ARG A 95 -7.67 20.95 5.40
C ARG A 95 -7.68 22.40 4.91
N LYS A 96 -6.52 22.91 4.48
CA LYS A 96 -6.28 24.27 4.01
C LYS A 96 -5.82 24.24 2.55
N TRP A 97 -6.53 23.44 1.74
CA TRP A 97 -6.06 23.10 0.40
C TRP A 97 -5.94 24.34 -0.49
N LYS A 98 -6.95 25.22 -0.44
CA LYS A 98 -6.93 26.51 -1.14
C LYS A 98 -5.67 27.35 -0.85
N GLN A 99 -5.19 27.35 0.39
CA GLN A 99 -3.97 28.09 0.76
C GLN A 99 -2.67 27.35 0.42
N SER A 100 -2.73 26.03 0.21
CA SER A 100 -1.54 25.17 0.09
C SER A 100 -1.29 24.67 -1.33
N CYS A 101 -2.27 24.81 -2.23
CA CYS A 101 -2.25 24.24 -3.59
C CYS A 101 -1.03 24.67 -4.42
N ALA A 102 -0.59 25.92 -4.25
CA ALA A 102 0.52 26.50 -5.01
C ALA A 102 1.82 25.71 -4.79
N ARG A 103 2.03 25.21 -3.56
CA ARG A 103 3.22 24.42 -3.20
C ARG A 103 3.31 23.09 -3.96
N TRP A 104 2.16 22.61 -4.46
CA TRP A 104 2.05 21.34 -5.17
C TRP A 104 1.81 21.52 -6.67
N SER A 105 1.77 22.77 -7.16
CA SER A 105 1.43 23.11 -8.55
C SER A 105 0.12 22.44 -8.99
N ALA A 106 -0.91 22.55 -8.14
CA ALA A 106 -2.19 21.85 -8.31
C ALA A 106 -3.39 22.70 -7.89
N CYS A 107 -3.34 24.02 -8.09
CA CYS A 107 -4.47 24.90 -7.79
C CYS A 107 -5.64 24.69 -8.76
N ASP A 108 -5.32 24.54 -10.04
CA ASP A 108 -6.31 24.36 -11.13
C ASP A 108 -6.57 22.90 -11.51
N GLU A 109 -6.13 21.96 -10.67
CA GLU A 109 -6.19 20.53 -10.95
C GLU A 109 -7.12 19.82 -9.96
N PRO A 110 -7.91 18.83 -10.41
CA PRO A 110 -8.63 17.94 -9.50
C PRO A 110 -7.64 17.05 -8.75
N VAL A 111 -7.64 17.11 -7.42
CA VAL A 111 -6.69 16.34 -6.59
C VAL A 111 -7.40 15.25 -5.79
N LEU A 112 -6.85 14.05 -5.83
CA LEU A 112 -7.18 12.97 -4.92
C LEU A 112 -6.06 12.81 -3.88
N PHE A 113 -6.39 13.04 -2.62
CA PHE A 113 -5.43 12.90 -1.52
C PHE A 113 -5.26 11.43 -1.15
N VAL A 114 -4.07 10.90 -1.40
CA VAL A 114 -3.71 9.53 -1.05
C VAL A 114 -3.59 9.42 0.47
N ARG A 115 -4.19 8.36 1.03
CA ARG A 115 -3.95 7.92 2.40
C ARG A 115 -2.89 6.81 2.33
N ILE A 116 -1.84 6.93 3.12
CA ILE A 116 -0.90 5.84 3.37
C ILE A 116 -1.26 5.30 4.76
N ASP A 117 -1.30 3.99 4.92
CA ASP A 117 -1.48 3.40 6.26
C ASP A 117 -0.30 3.85 7.13
N ASP A 118 -0.57 4.21 8.38
CA ASP A 118 0.35 4.95 9.28
C ASP A 118 0.59 6.42 8.90
N SER A 119 -0.09 6.95 7.87
CA SER A 119 0.03 8.37 7.52
C SER A 119 -0.40 9.23 8.70
N PRO A 120 0.43 10.23 9.02
CA PRO A 120 0.14 11.13 10.07
C PRO A 120 -1.03 11.98 9.50
N SER A 121 -2.25 11.81 10.02
CA SER A 121 -3.40 12.72 9.82
C SER A 121 -4.25 12.70 11.09
N ARG A 122 -5.21 13.63 11.30
CA ARG A 122 -6.17 13.50 12.43
C ARG A 122 -7.02 12.21 12.36
N TRP A 123 -6.76 11.39 11.33
CA TRP A 123 -7.34 10.11 10.99
C TRP A 123 -6.24 8.98 11.01
N GLY A 124 -5.06 9.21 11.63
CA GLY A 124 -3.91 8.28 11.77
C GLY A 124 -2.89 8.71 12.86
N ARG A 125 -1.83 7.91 13.15
CA ARG A 125 -0.86 8.14 14.26
C ARG A 125 0.18 9.26 13.97
N TRP A 126 -0.25 10.52 13.85
CA TRP A 126 0.63 11.62 13.41
C TRP A 126 1.81 11.94 14.34
N HIS A 127 1.56 11.93 15.64
CA HIS A 127 2.53 12.38 16.63
C HIS A 127 3.80 11.52 16.68
N GLU A 128 3.63 10.19 16.59
CA GLU A 128 4.72 9.23 16.76
C GLU A 128 5.77 9.27 15.64
N LEU A 129 5.34 9.53 14.39
CA LEU A 129 6.28 9.61 13.27
C LEU A 129 7.11 10.89 13.27
N ARG A 130 6.54 12.04 13.71
CA ARG A 130 7.31 13.28 13.85
C ARG A 130 8.32 13.17 14.98
N GLU A 131 7.99 12.48 16.07
CA GLU A 131 8.94 12.22 17.13
C GLU A 131 10.11 11.37 16.63
N ALA A 132 9.85 10.32 15.84
CA ALA A 132 10.91 9.52 15.24
C ALA A 132 11.80 10.31 14.25
N GLU A 133 11.21 11.17 13.40
CA GLU A 133 11.98 12.00 12.46
C GLU A 133 12.79 13.09 13.18
N LEU A 134 12.25 13.69 14.25
CA LEU A 134 12.99 14.64 15.10
C LEU A 134 14.14 13.96 15.85
N ALA A 135 13.94 12.74 16.34
CA ALA A 135 14.99 11.98 17.03
C ALA A 135 16.17 11.67 16.11
N LEU A 136 15.93 11.30 14.84
CA LEU A 136 16.99 11.08 13.86
C LEU A 136 17.84 12.34 13.60
N HIS A 137 17.23 13.52 13.65
CA HIS A 137 17.94 14.80 13.47
C HIS A 137 18.65 15.31 14.73
N GLN A 138 18.41 14.72 15.91
CA GLN A 138 19.13 15.09 17.14
C GLN A 138 20.46 14.35 17.31
N ASP A 139 20.68 13.29 16.52
CA ASP A 139 21.90 12.48 16.54
C ASP A 139 22.94 12.93 15.47
N GLU A 140 22.69 14.06 14.79
CA GLU A 140 23.64 14.79 13.92
C GLU A 140 24.26 16.00 14.65
#